data_AF-A0A8S4RA23-F1
#
_entry.id   AF-A0A8S4RA23-F1
#
_cell.length_a   1.000
_cell.length_b   1.000
_cell.length_c   1.000
_cell.angle_alpha   90.00
_cell.angle_beta   90.00
_cell.angle_gamma   90.00
#
_symmetry.space_group_name_H-M   'P 1'
#
loop_
_entity.id
_entity.type
_entity.pdbx_description
1 polymer ?
#
loop_
_entity_poly.entity_id
_entity_poly.type
_entity_poly.pdbx_seq_one_letter_code
_entity_poly.pdbx_strand_id
1 'polypeptide(L)'
;MAKKSSVAASANIYAREALPNGTLWLGAFSAAQYRSDVHAAVYRCRAAGTVGTVLSRDMRLEAGGPTIFEEFPRFLQAHSNNALKR
;
A
#
# COMPACT_ATOMS: atom_id res chain seq x y z
N MET A 1 -18.19 -5.57 27.23
CA MET A 1 -17.13 -6.41 26.62
C MET A 1 -17.29 -6.36 25.10
N ALA A 2 -16.58 -5.45 24.42
CA ALA A 2 -16.63 -5.36 22.96
C ALA A 2 -15.52 -6.24 22.37
N LYS A 3 -15.88 -7.27 21.60
CA LYS A 3 -14.93 -8.07 20.83
C LYS A 3 -14.24 -7.15 19.82
N LYS A 4 -12.99 -6.79 20.08
CA LYS A 4 -12.07 -6.34 19.04
C LYS A 4 -11.89 -7.56 18.13
N SER A 5 -12.65 -7.61 17.04
CA SER A 5 -12.36 -8.52 15.94
C SER A 5 -11.10 -7.98 15.27
N SER A 6 -9.93 -8.21 15.89
CA SER A 6 -8.68 -8.10 15.18
C SER A 6 -8.68 -9.26 14.20
N VAL A 7 -9.13 -8.98 12.98
CA VAL A 7 -8.65 -9.76 11.83
C VAL A 7 -7.14 -9.63 11.94
N ALA A 8 -6.49 -10.67 12.47
CA ALA A 8 -5.06 -10.79 12.36
C ALA A 8 -4.80 -10.65 10.87
N ALA A 9 -4.09 -9.59 10.48
CA ALA A 9 -3.57 -9.44 9.14
C ALA A 9 -2.71 -10.67 8.91
N SER A 10 -3.34 -11.70 8.34
CA SER A 10 -2.73 -12.96 8.00
C SER A 10 -1.45 -12.60 7.29
N ALA A 11 -0.32 -13.03 7.85
CA ALA A 11 1.02 -12.68 7.41
C ALA A 11 1.09 -12.74 5.89
N ASN A 12 0.91 -11.61 5.22
CA ASN A 12 0.79 -11.63 3.78
C ASN A 12 2.22 -11.63 3.24
N ILE A 13 2.70 -12.84 2.97
CA ILE A 13 4.04 -13.12 2.43
C ILE A 13 4.20 -12.51 1.01
N TYR A 14 3.13 -11.99 0.40
CA TYR A 14 3.12 -11.44 -0.95
C TYR A 14 2.58 -10.01 -0.99
N ALA A 15 3.47 -9.02 -0.91
CA ALA A 15 3.13 -7.61 -1.12
C ALA A 15 2.85 -7.27 -2.61
N ARG A 16 2.99 -8.25 -3.52
CA ARG A 16 2.80 -8.11 -4.96
C ARG A 16 2.17 -9.37 -5.56
N GLU A 17 1.13 -9.18 -6.36
CA GLU A 17 0.43 -10.24 -7.07
C GLU A 17 0.05 -9.79 -8.49
N ALA A 18 0.24 -10.67 -9.49
CA ALA A 18 -0.26 -10.44 -10.84
C ALA A 18 -1.59 -11.18 -11.02
N LEU A 19 -2.68 -10.44 -11.21
CA LEU A 19 -4.02 -10.97 -11.35
C LEU A 19 -4.29 -11.44 -12.79
N PRO A 20 -5.17 -12.44 -12.99
CA PRO A 20 -5.49 -12.96 -14.33
C PRO A 20 -6.06 -11.94 -15.31
N ASN A 21 -6.65 -10.85 -14.81
CA ASN A 21 -7.19 -9.75 -15.62
C ASN A 21 -6.12 -8.75 -16.10
N GLY A 22 -4.84 -9.02 -15.86
CA GLY A 22 -3.72 -8.15 -16.23
C GLY A 22 -3.42 -7.03 -15.22
N THR A 23 -4.05 -7.04 -14.05
CA THR A 23 -3.78 -6.07 -12.97
C THR A 23 -2.59 -6.52 -12.13
N LEU A 24 -1.66 -5.61 -11.86
CA LEU A 24 -0.65 -5.80 -10.81
C LEU A 24 -1.21 -5.24 -9.50
N TRP A 25 -1.50 -6.12 -8.54
CA TRP A 25 -1.95 -5.75 -7.20
C TRP A 25 -0.75 -5.60 -6.26
N LEU A 26 -0.74 -4.50 -5.50
CA LEU A 26 0.27 -4.22 -4.49
C LEU A 26 -0.46 -4.08 -3.14
N GLY A 27 -0.18 -4.99 -2.24
CA GLY A 27 -0.84 -5.06 -0.93
C GLY A 27 -0.33 -4.00 0.04
N ALA A 28 -1.15 -3.66 1.04
CA ALA A 28 -0.69 -2.84 2.15
C ALA A 28 0.47 -3.55 2.89
N PHE A 29 1.46 -2.76 3.33
CA PHE A 29 2.66 -3.27 3.99
C PHE A 29 2.99 -2.41 5.21
N SER A 30 3.59 -3.01 6.24
CA SER A 30 4.23 -2.27 7.33
C SER A 30 5.63 -1.81 6.92
N ALA A 31 6.18 -0.80 7.60
CA ALA A 31 7.55 -0.33 7.32
C ALA A 31 8.60 -1.46 7.37
N ALA A 32 8.44 -2.45 8.28
CA ALA A 32 9.32 -3.60 8.39
C ALA A 32 9.25 -4.56 7.18
N GLN A 33 8.16 -4.51 6.41
CA GLN A 33 7.95 -5.30 5.20
C GLN A 33 8.37 -4.53 3.93
N TYR A 34 8.93 -3.32 4.08
CA TYR A 34 9.37 -2.55 2.94
C TYR A 34 10.46 -3.29 2.17
N ARG A 35 10.27 -3.35 0.85
CA ARG A 35 11.18 -3.97 -0.10
C ARG A 35 11.32 -3.07 -1.30
N SER A 36 12.51 -2.56 -1.57
CA SER A 36 12.75 -1.63 -2.69
C SER A 36 12.41 -2.26 -4.04
N ASP A 37 12.68 -3.55 -4.23
CA ASP A 37 12.38 -4.29 -5.47
C ASP A 37 10.88 -4.48 -5.73
N VAL A 38 10.03 -4.21 -4.73
CA VAL A 38 8.58 -4.26 -4.84
C VAL A 38 7.97 -2.86 -4.80
N HIS A 39 8.41 -2.02 -3.86
CA HIS A 39 7.80 -0.75 -3.48
C HIS A 39 8.49 0.49 -4.06
N ALA A 40 9.70 0.37 -4.62
CA ALA A 40 10.47 1.45 -5.25
C ALA A 40 11.13 0.95 -6.54
N ALA A 41 10.28 0.53 -7.48
CA ALA A 41 10.68 -0.23 -8.66
C ALA A 41 10.06 0.32 -9.94
N VAL A 42 10.60 -0.12 -11.08
CA VAL A 42 10.01 0.15 -12.39
C VAL A 42 9.32 -1.11 -12.89
N TYR A 43 8.03 -1.00 -13.20
CA TYR A 43 7.23 -2.06 -13.78
C TYR A 43 6.93 -1.80 -15.25
N ARG A 44 6.67 -2.89 -15.97
CA ARG A 44 6.20 -2.83 -17.36
C ARG A 44 5.15 -3.91 -17.59
N CYS A 45 4.05 -3.53 -18.23
CA CYS A 45 3.05 -4.51 -18.65
C CYS A 45 3.59 -5.26 -19.87
N ARG A 46 3.41 -6.59 -19.86
CA ARG A 46 3.80 -7.48 -20.95
C ARG A 46 2.57 -8.22 -21.46
N ALA A 47 2.18 -7.91 -22.69
CA ALA A 47 1.14 -8.65 -23.41
C ALA A 47 1.79 -9.57 -24.44
N ALA A 48 1.57 -10.88 -24.32
CA ALA A 48 2.11 -11.87 -25.25
C ALA A 48 0.98 -12.58 -25.99
N GLY A 49 1.15 -12.74 -27.31
CA GLY A 49 0.27 -13.49 -28.19
C GLY A 49 1.08 -14.35 -29.16
N THR A 50 0.40 -15.01 -30.09
CA THR A 50 1.02 -15.92 -31.07
C THR A 50 1.96 -15.21 -32.06
N VAL A 51 1.70 -13.94 -32.34
CA VAL A 51 2.49 -13.12 -33.29
C VAL A 51 3.70 -12.46 -32.62
N GLY A 52 3.72 -12.37 -31.29
CA GLY A 52 4.83 -11.75 -30.56
C GLY A 52 4.45 -11.20 -29.19
N THR A 53 5.32 -10.35 -28.65
CA THR A 53 5.14 -9.70 -27.35
C THR A 53 5.20 -8.18 -27.51
N VAL A 54 4.26 -7.48 -26.88
CA VAL A 54 4.26 -6.02 -26.75
C VAL A 54 4.51 -5.65 -25.29
N LEU A 55 5.36 -4.64 -25.09
CA LEU A 55 5.65 -4.09 -23.78
C LEU A 55 5.14 -2.65 -23.67
N SER A 56 4.59 -2.27 -22.52
CA SER A 56 4.19 -0.88 -22.25
C SER A 56 5.40 0.04 -22.06
N ARG A 57 5.14 1.34 -21.86
CA ARG A 57 6.14 2.24 -21.25
C ARG A 57 6.52 1.78 -19.84
N ASP A 58 7.64 2.30 -19.35
CA ASP A 58 8.03 2.15 -17.96
C ASP A 58 7.06 2.86 -17.02
N MET A 59 6.68 2.16 -15.95
CA MET A 59 5.86 2.67 -14.86
C MET A 59 6.71 2.68 -13.59
N ARG A 60 7.13 3.87 -13.16
CA ARG A 60 7.85 4.05 -11.90
C ARG A 60 6.86 4.00 -10.74
N LEU A 61 7.09 3.06 -9.83
CA LEU A 61 6.38 2.95 -8.56
C LEU A 61 7.28 3.42 -7.43
N GLU A 62 6.76 4.30 -6.59
CA GLU A 62 7.37 4.70 -5.32
C GLU A 62 6.27 4.70 -4.25
N ALA A 63 6.28 3.70 -3.36
CA ALA A 63 5.35 3.63 -2.26
C ALA A 63 5.91 4.48 -1.10
N GLY A 64 5.26 5.62 -0.86
CA GLY A 64 5.53 6.43 0.32
C GLY A 64 5.03 5.72 1.58
N GLY A 65 5.87 5.67 2.61
CA GLY A 65 5.39 5.38 3.97
C GLY A 65 4.46 6.50 4.47
N PRO A 66 3.74 6.29 5.57
CA PRO A 66 2.92 7.34 6.18
C PRO A 66 3.73 8.60 6.54
N THR A 67 5.06 8.59 6.53
CA THR A 67 5.91 9.75 6.81
C THR A 67 5.76 10.93 5.83
N ILE A 68 5.21 10.72 4.61
CA ILE A 68 4.88 11.84 3.71
C ILE A 68 3.45 12.41 3.91
N PHE A 69 2.61 11.73 4.71
CA PHE A 69 1.27 12.18 5.09
C PHE A 69 1.12 12.41 6.61
N GLU A 70 2.10 12.01 7.43
CA GLU A 70 2.19 12.31 8.87
C GLU A 70 2.71 13.73 9.18
N GLU A 71 2.98 14.55 8.17
CA GLU A 71 3.02 16.02 8.36
C GLU A 71 1.62 16.68 8.26
N PHE A 72 0.57 15.92 7.94
CA PHE A 72 -0.83 16.38 8.02
C PHE A 72 -1.67 15.87 9.23
N PRO A 73 -1.15 15.79 10.48
CA PRO A 73 -2.01 15.67 11.65
C PRO A 73 -1.81 16.82 12.66
N ARG A 74 -1.74 18.08 12.20
CA ARG A 74 -1.76 19.25 13.12
C ARG A 74 -2.87 20.28 12.92
N PHE A 75 -3.84 20.05 12.03
CA PHE A 75 -5.01 20.95 11.91
C PHE A 75 -6.34 20.37 12.40
N LEU A 76 -6.42 19.10 12.83
CA LEU A 76 -7.68 18.50 13.29
C LEU A 76 -7.67 17.93 14.71
N GLN A 77 -6.66 18.26 15.53
CA GLN A 77 -6.66 17.89 16.96
C GLN A 77 -6.41 19.09 17.88
N ALA A 78 -7.13 20.20 17.66
CA ALA A 78 -7.12 21.34 18.58
C ALA A 78 -8.55 21.83 18.88
N HIS A 79 -9.44 20.94 19.28
CA HIS A 79 -10.57 21.29 20.16
C HIS A 79 -10.72 20.23 21.27
N SER A 80 -9.61 20.00 21.99
CA SER A 80 -9.73 19.72 23.42
C SER A 80 -10.13 21.04 24.07
N ASN A 81 -11.33 21.11 24.66
CA ASN A 81 -11.54 21.78 25.94
C ASN A 81 -12.96 21.48 26.46
N ASN A 82 -12.98 20.92 27.67
CA ASN A 82 -14.10 20.92 28.62
C ASN A 82 -15.11 19.76 28.51
N ALA A 83 -14.77 18.62 29.11
CA ALA A 83 -15.76 17.72 29.71
C ALA A 83 -15.33 17.45 31.16
N LEU A 84 -16.16 17.97 32.07
CA LEU A 84 -16.12 17.91 33.53
C LEU A 84 -15.45 16.65 34.11
N LYS A 85 -14.47 16.87 34.99
CA LYS A 85 -14.32 16.06 36.19
C LYS A 85 -14.77 16.90 37.39
N ARG A 86 -15.97 16.63 37.87
CA ARG A 86 -16.38 16.80 39.27
C ARG A 86 -16.96 15.47 39.71
#